data_AF-A0A6A5U363-F1
#
_entry.id   AF-A0A6A5U363-F1
#
_cell.length_a   1.000
_cell.length_b   1.000
_cell.length_c   1.000
_cell.angle_alpha   90.00
_cell.angle_beta   90.00
_cell.angle_gamma   90.00
#
_symmetry.space_group_name_H-M   'P 1'
#
loop_
_entity.id
_entity.type
_entity.pdbx_description
1 polymer ?
#
loop_
_entity_poly.entity_id
_entity_poly.type
_entity_poly.pdbx_seq_one_letter_code
_entity_poly.pdbx_strand_id
1 'polypeptide(L)'
;MGKLGRFSAIFIPMGLTIASLICLCIVLVGQTNKNMSLSNDLWFFKANTKDFNANPDLKIDKLPGANQIDNDLLKALQGAAKTDKLQDFYKVGFWGYCEGEIDSNGKENIKTCSERKNYFWFNPVEVWKLGDTPAQKLFPEDMQKGLETYHKVSRWMFTAFMIAVASTVVEILVGIAALFSRWGSFVTTIVSTVSTIFTFAAAITVTSLYATLVAVFESVMKPYNIKASMGKQMLATLWLGVAFSMASGFFWLFSVCCCSGKSSHKKTIVEKTPYTYERVASPYLGGSGNGHQMHDMGHSGGHGTSGSAYEPYRSRV
;
A
#
# COMPACT_ATOMS: atom_id res chain seq x y z
N MET A 1 13.96 -24.81 -12.08
CA MET A 1 13.27 -23.75 -12.85
C MET A 1 14.18 -23.32 -13.98
N GLY A 2 13.69 -23.26 -15.22
CA GLY A 2 14.46 -22.69 -16.33
C GLY A 2 14.79 -21.22 -16.06
N LYS A 3 15.83 -20.68 -16.70
CA LYS A 3 16.26 -19.28 -16.54
C LYS A 3 15.08 -18.30 -16.72
N LEU A 4 14.15 -18.61 -17.62
CA LEU A 4 12.97 -17.81 -17.94
C LEU A 4 11.99 -17.64 -16.75
N GLY A 5 11.78 -18.69 -15.95
CA GLY A 5 10.85 -18.63 -14.82
C GLY A 5 11.32 -17.73 -13.68
N ARG A 6 12.65 -17.64 -13.48
CA ARG A 6 13.25 -16.75 -12.48
C ARG A 6 13.18 -15.28 -12.89
N PHE A 7 13.31 -14.97 -14.18
CA PHE A 7 13.16 -13.60 -14.67
C PHE A 7 11.72 -13.10 -14.53
N SER A 8 10.74 -13.90 -14.93
CA SER A 8 9.32 -13.53 -14.79
C SER A 8 8.93 -13.30 -13.31
N ALA A 9 9.41 -14.14 -12.39
CA ALA A 9 9.16 -14.02 -10.95
C ALA A 9 9.78 -12.76 -10.29
N ILE A 10 10.65 -12.02 -10.98
CA ILE A 10 11.26 -10.78 -10.47
C ILE A 10 10.69 -9.55 -11.21
N PHE A 11 10.49 -9.63 -12.53
CA PHE A 11 9.95 -8.50 -13.29
C PHE A 11 8.49 -8.17 -12.97
N ILE A 12 7.67 -9.19 -12.69
CA ILE A 12 6.26 -8.98 -12.32
C ILE A 12 6.14 -8.15 -11.02
N PRO A 13 6.73 -8.56 -9.88
CA PRO A 13 6.61 -7.77 -8.67
C PRO A 13 7.26 -6.38 -8.83
N MET A 14 8.39 -6.27 -9.52
CA MET A 14 8.97 -4.95 -9.84
C MET A 14 8.01 -4.04 -10.62
N GLY A 15 7.36 -4.55 -11.67
CA GLY A 15 6.35 -3.78 -12.41
C GLY A 15 5.19 -3.32 -11.55
N LEU A 16 4.71 -4.19 -10.65
CA LEU A 16 3.63 -3.87 -9.70
C LEU A 16 4.05 -2.84 -8.65
N THR A 17 5.28 -2.89 -8.13
CA THR A 17 5.80 -1.83 -7.22
C THR A 17 5.83 -0.46 -7.90
N ILE A 18 6.27 -0.41 -9.17
CA ILE A 18 6.32 0.84 -9.94
C ILE A 18 4.90 1.37 -10.18
N ALA A 19 3.96 0.50 -10.57
CA ALA A 19 2.56 0.88 -10.73
C ALA A 19 1.95 1.41 -9.41
N SER A 20 2.24 0.76 -8.28
CA SER A 20 1.83 1.23 -6.96
C SER A 20 2.41 2.61 -6.64
N LEU A 21 3.71 2.82 -6.86
CA LEU A 21 4.36 4.11 -6.64
C LEU A 21 3.75 5.22 -7.50
N ILE A 22 3.43 4.94 -8.77
CA ILE A 22 2.76 5.89 -9.66
C ILE A 22 1.39 6.29 -9.09
N CYS A 23 0.58 5.33 -8.64
CA CYS A 23 -0.70 5.62 -8.00
C CYS A 23 -0.54 6.49 -6.74
N LEU A 24 0.43 6.20 -5.88
CA LEU A 24 0.70 7.00 -4.68
C LEU A 24 1.14 8.43 -5.05
N CYS A 25 1.98 8.59 -6.06
CA CYS A 25 2.38 9.90 -6.57
C CYS A 25 1.20 10.69 -7.14
N ILE A 26 0.29 10.05 -7.88
CA ILE A 26 -0.93 10.68 -8.40
C ILE A 26 -1.80 11.20 -7.25
N VAL A 27 -1.94 10.42 -6.18
CA VAL A 27 -2.67 10.83 -4.96
C VAL A 27 -2.02 12.06 -4.32
N LEU A 28 -0.68 12.12 -4.24
CA LEU A 28 0.03 13.29 -3.73
C LEU A 28 -0.14 14.54 -4.59
N VAL A 29 -0.34 14.40 -5.90
CA VAL A 29 -0.46 15.54 -6.82
C VAL A 29 -1.88 16.13 -6.85
N GLY A 30 -2.89 15.41 -6.39
CA GLY A 30 -4.28 15.90 -6.40
C GLY A 30 -4.48 17.20 -5.63
N GLN A 31 -5.24 18.13 -6.23
CA GLN A 31 -5.46 19.51 -5.78
C GLN A 31 -4.18 20.33 -5.50
N THR A 32 -3.08 20.09 -6.22
CA THR A 32 -1.85 20.89 -6.04
C THR A 32 -1.63 21.97 -7.10
N ASN A 33 -2.32 21.88 -8.25
CA ASN A 33 -2.16 22.81 -9.34
C ASN A 33 -3.48 22.97 -10.11
N LYS A 34 -3.95 24.21 -10.22
CA LYS A 34 -5.18 24.57 -10.96
C LYS A 34 -5.10 24.33 -12.46
N ASN A 35 -3.91 24.33 -13.05
CA ASN A 35 -3.71 24.22 -14.49
C ASN A 35 -3.78 22.77 -15.00
N MET A 36 -3.78 21.78 -14.10
CA MET A 36 -3.76 20.37 -14.49
C MET A 36 -5.11 19.70 -14.23
N SER A 37 -5.83 19.35 -15.31
CA SER A 37 -7.16 18.73 -15.21
C SER A 37 -7.18 17.48 -14.33
N LEU A 38 -6.16 16.62 -14.44
CA LEU A 38 -6.05 15.41 -13.62
C LEU A 38 -5.96 15.72 -12.12
N SER A 39 -5.22 16.78 -11.74
CA SER A 39 -5.13 17.22 -10.35
C SER A 39 -6.46 17.75 -9.83
N ASN A 40 -7.24 18.42 -10.69
CA ASN A 40 -8.50 19.07 -10.35
C ASN A 40 -9.64 18.08 -10.08
N ASP A 41 -9.61 16.91 -10.71
CA ASP A 41 -10.60 15.85 -10.53
C ASP A 41 -10.30 14.94 -9.33
N LEU A 42 -9.04 14.95 -8.86
CA LEU A 42 -8.59 14.17 -7.72
C LEU A 42 -8.69 14.98 -6.42
N TRP A 43 -9.66 14.66 -5.58
CA TRP A 43 -9.86 15.28 -4.26
C TRP A 43 -10.39 14.26 -3.27
N PHE A 44 -10.14 14.45 -1.97
CA PHE A 44 -10.62 13.56 -0.91
C PHE A 44 -11.98 14.01 -0.36
N PHE A 45 -12.07 15.30 -0.04
CA PHE A 45 -13.25 15.93 0.52
C PHE A 45 -13.63 17.15 -0.32
N LYS A 46 -14.92 17.34 -0.56
CA LYS A 46 -15.45 18.52 -1.24
C LYS A 46 -16.60 19.10 -0.44
N ALA A 47 -16.49 20.36 -0.06
CA ALA A 47 -17.60 21.16 0.43
C ALA A 47 -18.17 22.00 -0.71
N ASN A 48 -19.49 21.93 -0.92
CA ASN A 48 -20.23 22.76 -1.86
C ASN A 48 -21.10 23.74 -1.08
N THR A 49 -20.84 25.02 -1.30
CA THR A 49 -21.42 26.19 -0.64
C THR A 49 -22.27 27.03 -1.59
N LYS A 50 -22.40 26.64 -2.87
CA LYS A 50 -23.18 27.38 -3.89
C LYS A 50 -24.64 27.59 -3.48
N ASP A 51 -25.27 26.54 -2.95
CA ASP A 51 -26.67 26.55 -2.54
C ASP A 51 -26.86 27.11 -1.11
N PHE A 52 -25.88 27.86 -0.59
CA PHE A 52 -25.93 28.39 0.76
C PHE A 52 -27.21 29.21 0.98
N ASN A 53 -28.02 28.78 1.94
CA ASN A 53 -29.23 29.48 2.31
C ASN A 53 -28.99 30.31 3.58
N ALA A 54 -29.04 31.63 3.43
CA ALA A 54 -28.91 32.59 4.52
C ALA A 54 -30.11 32.61 5.48
N ASN A 55 -31.26 32.05 5.09
CA ASN A 55 -32.47 31.92 5.90
C ASN A 55 -32.93 30.45 5.89
N PRO A 56 -32.44 29.60 6.80
CA PRO A 56 -33.01 28.27 6.94
C PRO A 56 -34.45 28.39 7.44
N ASP A 57 -35.46 28.22 6.58
CA ASP A 57 -36.89 28.07 6.94
C ASP A 57 -37.17 26.76 7.71
N LEU A 58 -36.21 26.27 8.47
CA LEU A 58 -36.26 24.99 9.14
C LEU A 58 -36.74 25.19 10.57
N LYS A 59 -37.99 24.80 10.80
CA LYS A 59 -38.58 24.51 12.10
C LYS A 59 -37.58 23.71 12.95
N ILE A 60 -36.93 24.39 13.88
CA ILE A 60 -35.85 23.90 14.74
C ILE A 60 -36.35 22.81 15.72
N ASP A 61 -37.65 22.57 15.80
CA ASP A 61 -38.29 21.75 16.83
C ASP A 61 -38.16 20.22 16.69
N LYS A 62 -37.42 19.68 15.70
CA LYS A 62 -37.38 18.21 15.46
C LYS A 62 -36.00 17.59 15.29
N LEU A 63 -34.93 18.29 15.64
CA LEU A 63 -33.57 17.72 15.62
C LEU A 63 -33.08 17.53 17.06
N PRO A 64 -32.79 16.29 17.50
CA PRO A 64 -32.20 16.06 18.81
C PRO A 64 -30.78 16.66 18.80
N GLY A 65 -30.57 17.72 19.60
CA GLY A 65 -29.30 18.48 19.66
C GLY A 65 -29.34 19.90 19.05
N ALA A 66 -30.46 20.34 18.48
CA ALA A 66 -30.59 21.65 17.83
C ALA A 66 -30.77 22.87 18.77
N ASN A 67 -30.49 22.72 20.06
CA ASN A 67 -30.62 23.81 21.05
C ASN A 67 -29.41 24.78 21.04
N GLN A 68 -28.46 24.61 20.11
CA GLN A 68 -27.23 25.41 19.98
C GLN A 68 -26.89 25.72 18.50
N ILE A 69 -27.90 25.81 17.62
CA ILE A 69 -27.68 26.34 16.27
C ILE A 69 -27.61 27.87 16.43
N ASP A 70 -26.43 28.33 16.87
CA ASP A 70 -26.22 29.71 17.29
C ASP A 70 -26.28 30.66 16.10
N ASN A 71 -26.99 31.78 16.32
CA ASN A 71 -27.08 32.91 15.40
C ASN A 71 -25.70 33.41 14.94
N ASP A 72 -24.65 33.12 15.69
CA ASP A 72 -23.29 33.60 15.44
C ASP A 72 -22.59 32.88 14.27
N LEU A 73 -22.79 31.56 14.11
CA LEU A 73 -22.30 30.83 12.92
C LEU A 73 -22.97 31.33 11.65
N LEU A 74 -24.29 31.50 11.71
CA LEU A 74 -25.06 32.02 10.58
C LEU A 74 -24.64 33.44 10.22
N LYS A 75 -24.47 34.33 11.20
CA LYS A 75 -23.98 35.70 10.97
C LYS A 75 -22.57 35.70 10.36
N ALA A 76 -21.67 34.83 10.83
CA ALA A 76 -20.32 34.73 10.31
C ALA A 76 -20.32 34.23 8.84
N LEU A 77 -21.11 33.18 8.54
CA LEU A 77 -21.27 32.66 7.16
C LEU A 77 -21.92 33.68 6.23
N GLN A 78 -22.97 34.38 6.69
CA GLN A 78 -23.59 35.47 5.94
C GLN A 78 -22.60 36.61 5.69
N GLY A 79 -21.76 36.95 6.68
CA GLY A 79 -20.70 37.95 6.52
C GLY A 79 -19.66 37.53 5.47
N ALA A 80 -19.23 36.27 5.50
CA ALA A 80 -18.30 35.72 4.51
C ALA A 80 -18.90 35.68 3.10
N ALA A 81 -20.17 35.28 2.96
CA ALA A 81 -20.89 35.26 1.70
C ALA A 81 -21.09 36.66 1.11
N LYS A 82 -21.49 37.65 1.94
CA LYS A 82 -21.68 39.05 1.50
C LYS A 82 -20.39 39.73 1.06
N THR A 83 -19.24 39.30 1.58
CA THR A 83 -17.94 39.88 1.26
C THR A 83 -17.23 39.17 0.10
N ASP A 84 -17.92 38.27 -0.61
CA ASP A 84 -17.37 37.44 -1.70
C ASP A 84 -16.14 36.61 -1.26
N LYS A 85 -16.01 36.38 0.05
CA LYS A 85 -14.92 35.61 0.65
C LYS A 85 -15.23 34.12 0.70
N LEU A 86 -16.51 33.75 0.59
CA LEU A 86 -16.97 32.37 0.51
C LEU A 86 -17.09 31.97 -0.96
N GLN A 87 -16.26 31.03 -1.40
CA GLN A 87 -16.31 30.49 -2.76
C GLN A 87 -17.42 29.43 -2.88
N ASP A 88 -17.79 29.01 -4.10
CA ASP A 88 -18.87 28.04 -4.32
C ASP A 88 -18.49 26.61 -3.94
N PHE A 89 -17.21 26.26 -4.04
CA PHE A 89 -16.72 24.97 -3.62
C PHE A 89 -15.29 25.01 -3.09
N TYR A 90 -15.00 24.04 -2.21
CA TYR A 90 -13.69 23.78 -1.64
C TYR A 90 -13.36 22.30 -1.80
N LYS A 91 -12.28 21.99 -2.53
CA LYS A 91 -11.75 20.64 -2.73
C LYS A 91 -10.48 20.46 -1.93
N VAL A 92 -10.46 19.48 -1.04
CA VAL A 92 -9.31 19.14 -0.20
C VAL A 92 -8.51 18.01 -0.85
N GLY A 93 -7.22 18.26 -1.08
CA GLY A 93 -6.24 17.27 -1.49
C GLY A 93 -5.38 16.80 -0.31
N PHE A 94 -4.20 16.25 -0.63
CA PHE A 94 -3.27 15.75 0.38
C PHE A 94 -2.48 16.87 1.07
N TRP A 95 -2.00 17.86 0.30
CA TRP A 95 -1.12 18.93 0.80
C TRP A 95 -1.83 20.25 1.10
N GLY A 96 -3.11 20.35 0.77
CA GLY A 96 -3.82 21.62 0.76
C GLY A 96 -5.23 21.49 0.20
N TYR A 97 -5.78 22.62 -0.22
CA TYR A 97 -7.11 22.71 -0.81
C TYR A 97 -7.12 23.67 -2.00
N CYS A 98 -8.06 23.47 -2.92
CA CYS A 98 -8.38 24.41 -3.99
C CYS A 98 -9.81 24.89 -3.83
N GLU A 99 -10.02 26.16 -4.12
CA GLU A 99 -11.33 26.83 -4.08
C GLU A 99 -11.69 27.38 -5.45
N GLY A 100 -12.99 27.49 -5.72
CA GLY A 100 -13.46 27.91 -7.03
C GLY A 100 -14.96 28.17 -7.11
N GLU A 101 -15.38 28.50 -8.32
CA GLU A 101 -16.73 28.94 -8.66
C GLU A 101 -17.38 27.92 -9.61
N ILE A 102 -18.70 27.75 -9.49
CA ILE A 102 -19.47 26.84 -10.34
C ILE A 102 -20.29 27.67 -11.32
N ASP A 103 -19.92 27.61 -12.60
CA ASP A 103 -20.62 28.30 -13.67
C ASP A 103 -22.11 27.89 -13.75
N SER A 104 -22.92 28.71 -14.44
CA SER A 104 -24.33 28.42 -14.74
C SER A 104 -24.55 27.10 -15.48
N ASN A 105 -23.51 26.59 -16.15
CA ASN A 105 -23.52 25.30 -16.85
C ASN A 105 -23.13 24.11 -15.95
N GLY A 106 -22.93 24.33 -14.65
CA GLY A 106 -22.50 23.30 -13.69
C GLY A 106 -21.02 22.93 -13.78
N LYS A 107 -20.21 23.73 -14.51
CA LYS A 107 -18.77 23.50 -14.65
C LYS A 107 -18.01 24.14 -13.49
N GLU A 108 -17.14 23.36 -12.87
CA GLU A 108 -16.31 23.80 -11.74
C GLU A 108 -15.01 24.42 -12.24
N ASN A 109 -14.81 25.71 -11.95
CA ASN A 109 -13.61 26.44 -12.28
C ASN A 109 -12.80 26.73 -11.00
N ILE A 110 -11.59 26.16 -10.91
CA ILE A 110 -10.70 26.40 -9.78
C ILE A 110 -10.00 27.75 -9.96
N LYS A 111 -10.19 28.64 -8.98
CA LYS A 111 -9.64 30.00 -8.99
C LYS A 111 -8.24 30.01 -8.38
N THR A 112 -8.15 29.47 -7.17
CA THR A 112 -6.95 29.52 -6.33
C THR A 112 -6.76 28.19 -5.59
N CYS A 113 -5.51 27.78 -5.44
CA CYS A 113 -5.14 26.67 -4.58
C CYS A 113 -4.25 27.20 -3.45
N SER A 114 -4.40 26.64 -2.26
CA SER A 114 -3.58 26.96 -1.11
C SER A 114 -2.13 26.53 -1.34
N GLU A 115 -1.20 27.19 -0.64
CA GLU A 115 0.18 26.70 -0.57
C GLU A 115 0.23 25.30 0.05
N ARG A 116 1.20 24.50 -0.40
CA ARG A 116 1.39 23.14 0.09
C ARG A 116 1.92 23.19 1.52
N LYS A 117 1.16 22.66 2.46
CA LYS A 117 1.58 22.56 3.87
C LYS A 117 1.83 21.09 4.22
N ASN A 118 2.97 20.83 4.86
CA ASN A 118 3.18 19.52 5.51
C ASN A 118 2.17 19.38 6.63
N TYR A 119 1.64 18.16 6.84
CA TYR A 119 0.63 17.90 7.87
C TYR A 119 -0.64 18.76 7.72
N PHE A 120 -1.03 19.04 6.47
CA PHE A 120 -2.21 19.84 6.19
C PHE A 120 -3.47 19.25 6.83
N TRP A 121 -4.32 20.13 7.33
CA TRP A 121 -5.67 19.82 7.79
C TRP A 121 -6.60 20.97 7.38
N PHE A 122 -7.80 20.63 6.96
CA PHE A 122 -8.84 21.60 6.63
C PHE A 122 -9.45 22.25 7.88
N ASN A 123 -9.15 23.53 8.10
CA ASN A 123 -9.76 24.35 9.13
C ASN A 123 -10.86 25.25 8.52
N PRO A 124 -12.16 24.98 8.74
CA PRO A 124 -13.23 25.77 8.14
C PRO A 124 -13.24 27.24 8.57
N VAL A 125 -12.77 27.59 9.78
CA VAL A 125 -12.72 29.00 10.24
C VAL A 125 -11.72 29.80 9.42
N GLU A 126 -10.52 29.25 9.25
CA GLU A 126 -9.42 29.89 8.50
C GLU A 126 -9.74 29.92 7.00
N VAL A 127 -10.24 28.80 6.45
CA VAL A 127 -10.52 28.66 5.01
C VAL A 127 -11.67 29.55 4.58
N TRP A 128 -12.74 29.65 5.37
CA TRP A 128 -13.90 30.49 5.04
C TRP A 128 -13.76 31.93 5.56
N LYS A 129 -12.63 32.27 6.19
CA LYS A 129 -12.32 33.61 6.71
C LYS A 129 -13.44 34.15 7.63
N LEU A 130 -13.95 33.30 8.52
CA LEU A 130 -15.07 33.56 9.45
C LEU A 130 -14.73 34.55 10.59
N GLY A 131 -13.69 35.39 10.42
CA GLY A 131 -13.13 36.29 11.42
C GLY A 131 -12.24 35.58 12.47
N ASP A 132 -11.64 36.36 13.39
CA ASP A 132 -10.82 35.85 14.51
C ASP A 132 -11.64 35.15 15.61
N THR A 133 -12.92 34.88 15.35
CA THR A 133 -13.80 34.20 16.29
C THR A 133 -13.32 32.76 16.45
N PRO A 134 -12.97 32.31 17.67
CA PRO A 134 -12.48 30.95 17.85
C PRO A 134 -13.52 29.93 17.40
N ALA A 135 -13.07 28.87 16.71
CA ALA A 135 -13.90 27.77 16.21
C ALA A 135 -14.82 27.17 17.30
N GLN A 136 -14.37 27.25 18.57
CA GLN A 136 -15.11 26.79 19.74
C GLN A 136 -16.42 27.55 20.00
N LYS A 137 -16.54 28.78 19.49
CA LYS A 137 -17.76 29.59 19.61
C LYS A 137 -18.69 29.50 18.40
N LEU A 138 -18.18 28.99 17.27
CA LEU A 138 -18.93 28.97 16.01
C LEU A 138 -19.50 27.58 15.68
N PHE A 139 -18.88 26.50 16.14
CA PHE A 139 -19.32 25.14 15.80
C PHE A 139 -19.86 24.39 17.01
N PRO A 140 -20.86 23.50 16.84
CA PRO A 140 -21.33 22.63 17.92
C PRO A 140 -20.21 21.68 18.37
N GLU A 141 -20.28 21.20 19.62
CA GLU A 141 -19.25 20.33 20.22
C GLU A 141 -18.87 19.13 19.35
N ASP A 142 -19.84 18.53 18.66
CA ASP A 142 -19.61 17.36 17.80
C ASP A 142 -18.67 17.67 16.63
N MET A 143 -18.81 18.85 16.02
CA MET A 143 -17.90 19.29 14.95
C MET A 143 -16.54 19.69 15.50
N GLN A 144 -16.48 20.27 16.70
CA GLN A 144 -15.19 20.58 17.34
C GLN A 144 -14.39 19.31 17.63
N LYS A 145 -15.02 18.31 18.26
CA LYS A 145 -14.40 17.01 18.54
C LYS A 145 -13.99 16.29 17.25
N GLY A 146 -14.84 16.37 16.22
CA GLY A 146 -14.54 15.85 14.88
C GLY A 146 -13.31 16.52 14.25
N LEU A 147 -13.22 17.85 14.30
CA LEU A 147 -12.09 18.62 13.76
C LEU A 147 -10.79 18.40 14.54
N GLU A 148 -10.84 18.29 15.86
CA GLU A 148 -9.67 17.99 16.69
C GLU A 148 -9.14 16.59 16.41
N THR A 149 -10.04 15.59 16.34
CA THR A 149 -9.70 14.23 15.95
C THR A 149 -9.11 14.21 14.55
N TYR A 150 -9.73 14.94 13.62
CA TYR A 150 -9.26 15.07 12.26
C TYR A 150 -7.86 15.67 12.18
N HIS A 151 -7.56 16.73 12.94
CA HIS A 151 -6.23 17.34 12.99
C HIS A 151 -5.17 16.38 13.54
N LYS A 152 -5.50 15.59 14.56
CA LYS A 152 -4.56 14.58 15.10
C LYS A 152 -4.32 13.44 14.11
N VAL A 153 -5.39 12.94 13.48
CA VAL A 153 -5.32 11.81 12.54
C VAL A 153 -4.69 12.22 11.22
N SER A 154 -4.90 13.45 10.74
CA SER A 154 -4.27 13.96 9.51
C SER A 154 -2.74 14.04 9.64
N ARG A 155 -2.22 14.38 10.83
CA ARG A 155 -0.77 14.34 11.10
C ARG A 155 -0.21 12.93 10.95
N TRP A 156 -0.88 11.95 11.55
CA TRP A 156 -0.48 10.55 11.45
C TRP A 156 -0.60 10.02 10.02
N MET A 157 -1.69 10.35 9.32
CA MET A 157 -1.91 10.01 7.91
C MET A 157 -0.75 10.50 7.04
N PHE A 158 -0.32 11.76 7.23
CA PHE A 158 0.80 12.32 6.49
C PHE A 158 2.08 11.51 6.69
N THR A 159 2.43 11.21 7.95
CA THR A 159 3.62 10.42 8.27
C THR A 159 3.54 9.00 7.70
N ALA A 160 2.41 8.31 7.88
CA ALA A 160 2.22 6.95 7.39
C ALA A 160 2.32 6.88 5.86
N PHE A 161 1.73 7.85 5.16
CA PHE A 161 1.78 7.91 3.70
C PHE A 161 3.18 8.20 3.17
N MET A 162 3.93 9.11 3.82
CA MET A 162 5.32 9.39 3.44
C MET A 162 6.23 8.18 3.68
N ILE A 163 6.02 7.43 4.78
CA ILE A 163 6.72 6.17 5.01
C ILE A 163 6.39 5.16 3.92
N ALA A 164 5.12 5.01 3.54
CA ALA A 164 4.70 4.10 2.47
C ALA A 164 5.38 4.42 1.12
N VAL A 165 5.43 5.70 0.74
CA VAL A 165 6.12 6.13 -0.50
C VAL A 165 7.62 5.87 -0.40
N ALA A 166 8.27 6.25 0.71
CA ALA A 166 9.70 6.05 0.90
C ALA A 166 10.07 4.56 0.91
N SER A 167 9.29 3.71 1.60
CA SER A 167 9.50 2.26 1.61
C SER A 167 9.30 1.64 0.23
N THR A 168 8.33 2.13 -0.56
CA THR A 168 8.14 1.67 -1.95
C THR A 168 9.32 2.03 -2.84
N VAL A 169 9.90 3.23 -2.68
CA VAL A 169 11.12 3.62 -3.41
C VAL A 169 12.30 2.73 -3.01
N VAL A 170 12.47 2.48 -1.71
CA VAL A 170 13.52 1.57 -1.21
C VAL A 170 13.28 0.14 -1.72
N GLU A 171 12.03 -0.33 -1.78
CA GLU A 171 11.66 -1.63 -2.34
C GLU A 171 12.14 -1.77 -3.79
N ILE A 172 11.97 -0.73 -4.61
CA ILE A 172 12.44 -0.72 -6.00
C ILE A 172 13.98 -0.81 -6.04
N LEU A 173 14.69 -0.01 -5.24
CA LEU A 173 16.15 -0.01 -5.22
C LEU A 173 16.74 -1.35 -4.77
N VAL A 174 16.19 -1.92 -3.69
CA VAL A 174 16.61 -3.22 -3.16
C VAL A 174 16.14 -4.36 -4.08
N GLY A 175 15.00 -4.21 -4.75
CA GLY A 175 14.50 -5.14 -5.76
C GLY A 175 15.45 -5.33 -6.96
N ILE A 176 16.20 -4.29 -7.34
CA ILE A 176 17.26 -4.43 -8.36
C ILE A 176 18.38 -5.36 -7.86
N ALA A 177 18.76 -5.26 -6.58
CA ALA A 177 19.77 -6.14 -5.99
C ALA A 177 19.33 -7.62 -5.92
N ALA A 178 18.01 -7.89 -5.93
CA ALA A 178 17.47 -9.25 -6.00
C ALA A 178 17.78 -9.97 -7.33
N LEU A 179 18.14 -9.23 -8.40
CA LEU A 179 18.59 -9.81 -9.66
C LEU A 179 19.95 -10.51 -9.53
N PHE A 180 20.84 -9.94 -8.70
CA PHE A 180 22.23 -10.39 -8.59
C PHE A 180 22.47 -11.34 -7.40
N SER A 181 21.62 -11.30 -6.36
CA SER A 181 21.83 -12.08 -5.13
C SER A 181 20.55 -12.75 -4.61
N ARG A 182 20.69 -14.00 -4.11
CA ARG A 182 19.60 -14.74 -3.46
C ARG A 182 19.19 -14.11 -2.12
N TRP A 183 20.15 -13.51 -1.41
CA TRP A 183 19.88 -12.74 -0.20
C TRP A 183 19.14 -11.43 -0.49
N GLY A 184 19.38 -10.82 -1.66
CA GLY A 184 18.65 -9.64 -2.12
C GLY A 184 17.15 -9.89 -2.15
N SER A 185 16.71 -11.02 -2.72
CA SER A 185 15.28 -11.38 -2.80
C SER A 185 14.62 -11.54 -1.42
N PHE A 186 15.35 -12.06 -0.43
CA PHE A 186 14.83 -12.18 0.94
C PHE A 186 14.64 -10.81 1.58
N VAL A 187 15.65 -9.93 1.48
CA VAL A 187 15.57 -8.56 2.02
C VAL A 187 14.46 -7.76 1.32
N THR A 188 14.33 -7.85 -0.01
CA THR A 188 13.25 -7.19 -0.75
C THR A 188 11.87 -7.61 -0.25
N THR A 189 11.69 -8.88 0.10
CA THR A 189 10.39 -9.38 0.60
C THR A 189 10.02 -8.78 1.95
N ILE A 190 11.00 -8.58 2.84
CA ILE A 190 10.79 -7.88 4.12
C ILE A 190 10.40 -6.43 3.86
N VAL A 191 11.16 -5.72 3.00
CA VAL A 191 10.89 -4.32 2.65
C VAL A 191 9.50 -4.17 2.01
N SER A 192 9.13 -5.08 1.10
CA SER A 192 7.83 -5.13 0.44
C SER A 192 6.68 -5.34 1.43
N THR A 193 6.88 -6.21 2.42
CA THR A 193 5.89 -6.44 3.47
C THR A 193 5.65 -5.16 4.28
N VAL A 194 6.74 -4.48 4.68
CA VAL A 194 6.66 -3.20 5.39
C VAL A 194 5.91 -2.17 4.53
N SER A 195 6.28 -2.04 3.27
CA SER A 195 5.64 -1.10 2.34
C SER A 195 4.15 -1.35 2.16
N THR A 196 3.77 -2.62 2.01
CA THR A 196 2.36 -3.04 1.88
C THR A 196 1.55 -2.71 3.13
N ILE A 197 2.10 -2.96 4.33
CA ILE A 197 1.43 -2.66 5.60
C ILE A 197 1.19 -1.15 5.74
N PHE A 198 2.20 -0.32 5.48
CA PHE A 198 2.05 1.13 5.59
C PHE A 198 1.11 1.69 4.52
N THR A 199 1.17 1.19 3.29
CA THR A 199 0.27 1.61 2.20
C THR A 199 -1.19 1.28 2.53
N PHE A 200 -1.46 0.07 3.02
CA PHE A 200 -2.79 -0.37 3.43
C PHE A 200 -3.31 0.41 4.64
N ALA A 201 -2.48 0.58 5.68
CA ALA A 201 -2.83 1.35 6.86
C ALA A 201 -3.13 2.81 6.52
N ALA A 202 -2.31 3.44 5.68
CA ALA A 202 -2.54 4.81 5.20
C ALA A 202 -3.87 4.91 4.44
N ALA A 203 -4.19 3.95 3.56
CA ALA A 203 -5.44 3.96 2.80
C ALA A 203 -6.68 3.84 3.68
N ILE A 204 -6.64 2.98 4.71
CA ILE A 204 -7.72 2.86 5.70
C ILE A 204 -7.90 4.17 6.47
N THR A 205 -6.79 4.75 6.94
CA THR A 205 -6.86 5.99 7.72
C THR A 205 -7.37 7.15 6.89
N VAL A 206 -6.92 7.32 5.65
CA VAL A 206 -7.45 8.30 4.71
C VAL A 206 -8.95 8.12 4.53
N THR A 207 -9.38 6.90 4.21
CA THR A 207 -10.78 6.60 3.91
C THR A 207 -11.67 6.88 5.13
N SER A 208 -11.28 6.40 6.31
CA SER A 208 -12.02 6.62 7.55
C SER A 208 -12.05 8.10 7.96
N LEU A 209 -10.90 8.78 7.89
CA LEU A 209 -10.77 10.20 8.21
C LEU A 209 -11.74 11.05 7.39
N TYR A 210 -11.71 10.95 6.07
CA TYR A 210 -12.56 11.77 5.22
C TYR A 210 -14.03 11.32 5.26
N ALA A 211 -14.33 10.04 5.49
CA ALA A 211 -15.71 9.59 5.69
C ALA A 211 -16.32 10.19 6.96
N THR A 212 -15.59 10.18 8.08
CA THR A 212 -16.04 10.82 9.32
C THR A 212 -16.17 12.34 9.15
N LEU A 213 -15.24 12.96 8.43
CA LEU A 213 -15.31 14.40 8.15
C LEU A 213 -16.55 14.77 7.35
N VAL A 214 -16.88 14.02 6.28
CA VAL A 214 -18.11 14.24 5.49
C VAL A 214 -19.34 14.06 6.36
N ALA A 215 -19.42 12.99 7.16
CA ALA A 215 -20.58 12.72 8.01
C ALA A 215 -20.81 13.83 9.05
N VAL A 216 -19.73 14.30 9.71
CA VAL A 216 -19.80 15.40 10.67
C VAL A 216 -20.20 16.70 9.97
N PHE A 217 -19.57 17.03 8.84
CA PHE A 217 -19.91 18.22 8.07
C PHE A 217 -21.37 18.21 7.62
N GLU A 218 -21.85 17.12 7.02
CA GLU A 218 -23.26 17.02 6.61
C GLU A 218 -24.21 17.17 7.79
N SER A 219 -23.91 16.57 8.95
CA SER A 219 -24.78 16.67 10.13
C SER A 219 -24.97 18.12 10.61
N VAL A 220 -23.92 18.93 10.58
CA VAL A 220 -23.93 20.33 11.06
C VAL A 220 -24.32 21.33 9.98
N MET A 221 -23.99 21.05 8.73
CA MET A 221 -24.10 21.99 7.61
C MET A 221 -25.37 21.82 6.78
N LYS A 222 -26.08 20.69 6.94
CA LYS A 222 -27.38 20.44 6.30
C LYS A 222 -28.42 21.56 6.47
N PRO A 223 -28.60 22.20 7.65
CA PRO A 223 -29.56 23.30 7.77
C PRO A 223 -29.22 24.49 6.86
N TYR A 224 -27.95 24.69 6.53
CA TYR A 224 -27.46 25.80 5.70
C TYR A 224 -27.36 25.45 4.21
N ASN A 225 -27.83 24.27 3.79
CA ASN A 225 -27.70 23.72 2.44
C ASN A 225 -26.25 23.57 1.92
N ILE A 226 -25.26 23.54 2.81
CA ILE A 226 -23.88 23.25 2.45
C ILE A 226 -23.71 21.73 2.42
N LYS A 227 -23.34 21.19 1.25
CA LYS A 227 -23.21 19.74 1.04
C LYS A 227 -21.74 19.33 1.08
N ALA A 228 -21.43 18.29 1.84
CA ALA A 228 -20.11 17.67 1.79
C ALA A 228 -20.17 16.39 0.97
N SER A 229 -19.11 16.08 0.24
CA SER A 229 -19.01 14.86 -0.55
C SER A 229 -17.59 14.31 -0.51
N MET A 230 -17.44 13.04 -0.89
CA MET A 230 -16.16 12.33 -0.92
C MET A 230 -15.77 11.97 -2.36
N GLY A 231 -14.49 12.14 -2.70
CA GLY A 231 -14.02 11.97 -4.07
C GLY A 231 -13.73 10.51 -4.39
N LYS A 232 -14.61 9.90 -5.19
CA LYS A 232 -14.49 8.48 -5.58
C LYS A 232 -13.24 8.19 -6.40
N GLN A 233 -12.83 9.10 -7.28
CA GLN A 233 -11.66 8.90 -8.16
C GLN A 233 -10.34 8.90 -7.39
N MET A 234 -10.22 9.77 -6.39
CA MET A 234 -9.04 9.81 -5.52
C MET A 234 -8.92 8.53 -4.70
N LEU A 235 -10.03 8.09 -4.08
CA LEU A 235 -10.06 6.84 -3.36
C LEU A 235 -9.80 5.63 -4.26
N ALA A 236 -10.37 5.60 -5.47
CA ALA A 236 -10.12 4.54 -6.43
C ALA A 236 -8.64 4.43 -6.79
N THR A 237 -7.97 5.57 -7.04
CA THR A 237 -6.53 5.61 -7.31
C THR A 237 -5.72 5.12 -6.12
N LEU A 238 -6.08 5.53 -4.90
CA LEU A 238 -5.42 5.08 -3.67
C LEU A 238 -5.55 3.57 -3.45
N TRP A 239 -6.77 3.03 -3.55
CA TRP A 239 -7.04 1.60 -3.38
C TRP A 239 -6.49 0.75 -4.55
N LEU A 240 -6.36 1.32 -5.75
CA LEU A 240 -5.65 0.69 -6.85
C LEU A 240 -4.14 0.57 -6.54
N GLY A 241 -3.55 1.63 -5.97
CA GLY A 241 -2.17 1.60 -5.49
C GLY A 241 -1.95 0.54 -4.40
N VAL A 242 -2.90 0.41 -3.47
CA VAL A 242 -2.94 -0.67 -2.47
C VAL A 242 -2.99 -2.04 -3.12
N ALA A 243 -3.87 -2.26 -4.10
CA ALA A 243 -4.00 -3.54 -4.78
C ALA A 243 -2.69 -3.94 -5.49
N PHE A 244 -2.03 -2.99 -6.17
CA PHE A 244 -0.72 -3.24 -6.77
C PHE A 244 0.37 -3.52 -5.74
N SER A 245 0.37 -2.83 -4.60
CA SER A 245 1.31 -3.08 -3.49
C SER A 245 1.11 -4.48 -2.90
N MET A 246 -0.14 -4.87 -2.60
CA MET A 246 -0.48 -6.20 -2.10
C MET A 246 -0.11 -7.32 -3.08
N ALA A 247 -0.41 -7.11 -4.37
CA ALA A 247 -0.02 -8.06 -5.42
C ALA A 247 1.50 -8.19 -5.52
N SER A 248 2.24 -7.08 -5.48
CA SER A 248 3.70 -7.08 -5.44
C SER A 248 4.23 -7.91 -4.27
N GLY A 249 3.77 -7.63 -3.06
CA GLY A 249 4.18 -8.35 -1.85
C GLY A 249 3.92 -9.85 -1.94
N PHE A 250 2.77 -10.25 -2.50
CA PHE A 250 2.45 -11.65 -2.76
C PHE A 250 3.43 -12.30 -3.76
N PHE A 251 3.75 -11.63 -4.87
CA PHE A 251 4.71 -12.16 -5.85
C PHE A 251 6.15 -12.22 -5.31
N TRP A 252 6.57 -11.26 -4.48
CA TRP A 252 7.85 -11.31 -3.78
C TRP A 252 7.94 -12.52 -2.85
N LEU A 253 6.90 -12.75 -2.03
CA LEU A 253 6.79 -13.91 -1.15
C LEU A 253 6.82 -15.23 -1.96
N PHE A 254 6.06 -15.31 -3.04
CA PHE A 254 6.03 -16.49 -3.91
C PHE A 254 7.40 -16.77 -4.55
N SER A 255 8.12 -15.73 -4.97
CA SER A 255 9.46 -15.86 -5.55
C SER A 255 10.46 -16.46 -4.54
N VAL A 256 10.43 -16.02 -3.28
CA VAL A 256 11.32 -16.55 -2.24
C VAL A 256 10.94 -17.97 -1.81
N CYS A 257 9.64 -18.29 -1.69
CA CYS A 257 9.17 -19.61 -1.23
C CYS A 257 9.24 -20.69 -2.33
N CYS A 258 8.83 -20.38 -3.56
CA CYS A 258 8.63 -21.36 -4.63
C CYS A 258 9.69 -21.27 -5.75
N CYS A 259 10.39 -20.15 -5.89
CA CYS A 259 11.42 -19.93 -6.92
C CYS A 259 12.86 -19.97 -6.38
N SER A 260 13.04 -20.35 -5.11
CA SER A 260 14.35 -20.63 -4.50
C SER A 260 14.98 -21.83 -5.20
N GLY A 261 15.78 -21.56 -6.25
CA GLY A 261 16.36 -22.60 -7.10
C GLY A 261 16.96 -23.74 -6.29
N LYS A 262 16.50 -24.97 -6.60
CA LYS A 262 17.14 -26.21 -6.18
C LYS A 262 18.64 -25.99 -6.38
N SER A 263 19.43 -25.98 -5.31
CA SER A 263 20.87 -26.10 -5.51
C SER A 263 21.02 -27.34 -6.36
N SER A 264 21.68 -27.22 -7.51
CA SER A 264 22.28 -28.41 -8.06
C SER A 264 23.28 -28.80 -6.99
N HIS A 265 22.87 -29.63 -6.03
CA HIS A 265 23.82 -30.48 -5.35
C HIS A 265 24.46 -31.19 -6.52
N LYS A 266 25.64 -30.69 -6.92
CA LYS A 266 26.56 -31.44 -7.75
C LYS A 266 26.61 -32.76 -6.98
N LYS A 267 25.95 -33.79 -7.49
CA LYS A 267 26.25 -35.14 -7.03
C LYS A 267 27.74 -35.20 -7.30
N THR A 268 28.55 -35.09 -6.25
CA THR A 268 29.92 -35.55 -6.28
C THR A 268 29.76 -37.03 -6.56
N ILE A 269 29.68 -37.37 -7.85
CA ILE A 269 29.90 -38.72 -8.30
C ILE A 269 31.36 -38.90 -7.96
N VAL A 270 31.61 -39.50 -6.80
CA VAL A 270 32.91 -40.12 -6.55
C VAL A 270 33.00 -41.15 -7.65
N GLU A 271 33.82 -40.86 -8.66
CA GLU A 271 34.23 -41.87 -9.62
C GLU A 271 34.79 -43.01 -8.77
N LYS A 272 34.08 -44.13 -8.71
CA LYS A 272 34.66 -45.35 -8.17
C LYS A 272 35.82 -45.65 -9.10
N THR A 273 37.02 -45.23 -8.73
CA THR A 273 38.24 -45.78 -9.30
C THR A 273 38.07 -47.30 -9.26
N PRO A 274 38.30 -48.04 -10.35
CA PRO A 274 38.24 -49.49 -10.29
C PRO A 274 39.34 -49.90 -9.32
N TYR A 275 38.96 -50.21 -8.08
CA TYR A 275 39.80 -50.98 -7.19
C TYR A 275 39.84 -52.39 -7.77
N THR A 276 40.64 -52.57 -8.82
CA THR A 276 41.25 -53.86 -9.08
C THR A 276 42.15 -54.07 -7.87
N TYR A 277 41.62 -54.75 -6.86
CA TYR A 277 42.44 -55.33 -5.84
C TYR A 277 43.27 -56.39 -6.57
N GLU A 278 44.47 -56.04 -7.01
CA GLU A 278 45.44 -57.06 -7.35
C GLU A 278 45.77 -57.74 -6.03
N ARG A 279 45.35 -59.00 -5.86
CA ARG A 279 45.76 -59.76 -4.68
C ARG A 279 47.27 -59.86 -4.73
N VAL A 280 47.96 -59.06 -3.94
CA VAL A 280 49.36 -59.29 -3.62
C VAL A 280 49.39 -60.66 -2.95
N ALA A 281 49.96 -61.66 -3.64
CA ALA A 281 50.13 -62.99 -3.09
C ALA A 281 50.89 -62.84 -1.77
N SER A 282 50.25 -63.23 -0.66
CA SER A 282 50.92 -63.31 0.63
C SER A 282 52.11 -64.27 0.49
N PRO A 283 53.33 -63.92 0.92
CA PRO A 283 54.52 -64.78 0.77
C PRO A 283 54.45 -66.10 1.56
N TYR A 284 53.35 -66.35 2.27
CA TYR A 284 53.18 -67.46 3.21
C TYR A 284 52.27 -68.58 2.71
N LEU A 285 51.71 -68.49 1.50
CA LEU A 285 51.00 -69.62 0.89
C LEU A 285 51.78 -70.14 -0.31
N GLY A 286 52.41 -71.31 -0.13
CA GLY A 286 53.17 -72.02 -1.13
C GLY A 286 52.37 -72.29 -2.41
N GLY A 287 53.08 -72.24 -3.53
CA GLY A 287 52.53 -72.50 -4.85
C GLY A 287 52.00 -73.93 -5.01
N SER A 288 50.84 -74.00 -5.65
CA SER A 288 50.29 -75.14 -6.39
C SER A 288 49.24 -74.50 -7.30
N GLY A 289 49.36 -74.45 -8.63
CA GLY A 289 49.66 -75.53 -9.54
C GLY A 289 48.37 -75.84 -10.31
N ASN A 290 48.33 -75.49 -11.62
CA ASN A 290 47.24 -75.72 -12.60
C ASN A 290 45.91 -74.96 -12.34
N GLY A 291 45.15 -74.48 -13.32
CA GLY A 291 45.15 -74.62 -14.78
C GLY A 291 43.69 -74.52 -15.24
N HIS A 292 43.44 -73.81 -16.35
CA HIS A 292 42.16 -73.73 -17.09
C HIS A 292 41.01 -72.95 -16.43
N GLN A 293 40.07 -72.30 -17.11
CA GLN A 293 39.83 -71.90 -18.50
C GLN A 293 38.71 -70.84 -18.41
N MET A 294 38.75 -69.83 -19.28
CA MET A 294 37.58 -68.96 -19.47
C MET A 294 36.40 -69.76 -20.01
N HIS A 295 35.20 -69.54 -19.48
CA HIS A 295 33.98 -69.82 -20.24
C HIS A 295 32.80 -68.90 -19.90
N ASP A 296 31.99 -68.79 -20.94
CA ASP A 296 30.90 -67.91 -21.33
C ASP A 296 29.71 -67.71 -20.36
N MET A 297 28.93 -66.69 -20.70
CA MET A 297 27.65 -66.27 -20.12
C MET A 297 26.60 -67.39 -20.07
N GLY A 298 25.75 -67.35 -19.04
CA GLY A 298 24.53 -68.14 -18.96
C GLY A 298 23.52 -67.54 -17.98
N HIS A 299 22.30 -67.38 -18.47
CA HIS A 299 21.15 -66.76 -17.80
C HIS A 299 20.54 -67.61 -16.66
N SER A 300 19.79 -66.91 -15.80
CA SER A 300 18.61 -67.35 -15.04
C SER A 300 18.76 -67.94 -13.62
N GLY A 301 18.01 -67.33 -12.70
CA GLY A 301 17.19 -68.03 -11.72
C GLY A 301 17.78 -68.30 -10.33
N GLY A 302 17.10 -67.81 -9.29
CA GLY A 302 16.94 -68.58 -8.04
C GLY A 302 17.63 -68.06 -6.77
N HIS A 303 16.83 -67.39 -5.94
CA HIS A 303 16.82 -67.25 -4.47
C HIS A 303 17.96 -67.73 -3.53
N GLY A 304 18.21 -66.87 -2.53
CA GLY A 304 18.58 -67.20 -1.14
C GLY A 304 20.10 -67.31 -0.90
N THR A 305 20.73 -66.80 0.15
CA THR A 305 20.29 -66.18 1.41
C THR A 305 21.54 -65.61 2.10
N SER A 306 21.34 -64.56 2.89
CA SER A 306 22.16 -64.13 4.06
C SER A 306 23.67 -63.87 3.90
N GLY A 307 24.04 -62.60 4.06
CA GLY A 307 25.42 -62.17 4.32
C GLY A 307 25.51 -60.71 4.76
N SER A 308 24.93 -60.42 5.93
CA SER A 308 25.15 -59.25 6.81
C SER A 308 25.31 -57.86 6.18
N ALA A 309 24.25 -57.07 6.31
CA ALA A 309 24.23 -55.62 6.19
C ALA A 309 25.18 -54.93 7.19
N TYR A 310 25.83 -53.85 6.75
CA TYR A 310 26.32 -52.78 7.61
C TYR A 310 25.61 -51.49 7.22
N GLU A 311 24.54 -51.15 7.96
CA GLU A 311 23.85 -49.86 7.87
C GLU A 311 24.26 -48.98 9.07
N PRO A 312 24.91 -47.82 8.86
CA PRO A 312 25.11 -46.86 9.92
C PRO A 312 23.92 -45.88 9.98
N TYR A 313 23.28 -45.87 11.14
CA TYR A 313 22.36 -44.84 11.67
C TYR A 313 21.01 -44.61 10.97
N ARG A 314 19.98 -45.26 11.53
CA ARG A 314 18.64 -44.66 11.65
C ARG A 314 18.19 -44.66 13.11
N SER A 315 17.79 -43.48 13.55
CA SER A 315 17.29 -43.10 14.86
C SER A 315 15.82 -43.49 15.08
N ARG A 316 15.49 -43.86 16.32
CA ARG A 316 14.30 -43.46 17.08
C ARG A 316 14.76 -43.24 18.52
N VAL A 317 14.97 -41.99 18.94
CA VAL A 317 14.05 -41.04 19.58
C VAL A 317 14.65 -39.66 19.37
#